data_AF-A0A917L414-F1
#
_entry.id   AF-A0A917L414-F1
#
_cell.length_a   1.000
_cell.length_b   1.000
_cell.length_c   1.000
_cell.angle_alpha   90.00
_cell.angle_beta   90.00
_cell.angle_gamma   90.00
#
_symmetry.space_group_name_H-M   'P 1'
#
loop_
_entity.id
_entity.type
_entity.pdbx_description
1 polymer ?
#
loop_
_entity_poly.entity_id
_entity_poly.type
_entity_poly.pdbx_seq_one_letter_code
_entity_poly.pdbx_strand_id
1 'polypeptide(L)'
;MASPLEQQPHTNKLLVGRFLTDVFGARNADAVADYVAPDLVQHGADVPDGAQAFADLLRRDLDRGPAADHGAADASGPLDPVFVIGENDLVCICHYMPQPDPDSPGRTFDYYAFTTYRIRDGRIAERWPSHNKIAPPQLPAPGTPTRATTVSSSPSTDIEANKRLVVDFYRCVFDAQNPDAVKDFVSEDYLQHVSHYPPGRAGLEEFVRSRFPDGPVPAPAEPLVPPALIVAEGDIVVVAGLLPQAEPDGSGALYPYYVYDAYRVRGQQLVEHWSGITKSAPPMPPGPPAAAGT
;
A
#
# COMPACT_ATOMS: atom_id res chain seq x y z
N MET A 1 11.71 -31.11 -7.44
CA MET A 1 12.16 -29.72 -7.68
C MET A 1 10.92 -28.93 -8.09
N ALA A 2 10.70 -27.74 -7.53
CA ALA A 2 9.57 -26.89 -7.92
C ALA A 2 9.69 -26.46 -9.39
N SER A 3 8.57 -26.32 -10.08
CA SER A 3 8.51 -25.84 -11.47
C SER A 3 8.93 -24.37 -11.57
N PRO A 4 9.30 -23.88 -12.78
CA PRO A 4 9.62 -22.47 -12.99
C PRO A 4 8.51 -21.50 -12.57
N LEU A 5 7.23 -21.89 -12.74
CA LEU A 5 6.08 -21.10 -12.30
C LEU A 5 5.96 -21.04 -10.77
N GLU A 6 6.22 -22.15 -10.07
CA GLU A 6 6.21 -22.18 -8.60
C GLU A 6 7.37 -21.38 -7.99
N GLN A 7 8.48 -21.23 -8.72
CA GLN A 7 9.63 -20.42 -8.29
C GLN A 7 9.50 -18.94 -8.66
N GLN A 8 8.59 -18.60 -9.58
CA GLN A 8 8.47 -17.26 -10.15
C GLN A 8 8.31 -16.16 -9.09
N PRO A 9 7.43 -16.29 -8.06
CA PRO A 9 7.32 -15.27 -7.02
C PRO A 9 8.64 -15.03 -6.27
N HIS A 10 9.39 -16.09 -5.98
CA HIS A 10 10.69 -15.97 -5.32
C HIS A 10 11.71 -15.22 -6.19
N THR A 11 11.83 -15.58 -7.46
CA THR A 11 12.72 -14.89 -8.42
C THR A 11 12.33 -13.42 -8.60
N ASN A 12 11.03 -13.13 -8.68
CA ASN A 12 10.52 -11.76 -8.82
C ASN A 12 10.85 -10.92 -7.58
N LYS A 13 10.70 -11.47 -6.36
CA LYS A 13 11.09 -10.78 -5.12
C LYS A 13 12.58 -10.44 -5.09
N LEU A 14 13.45 -11.36 -5.54
CA LEU A 14 14.89 -11.09 -5.64
C LEU A 14 15.24 -10.02 -6.69
N LEU A 15 14.50 -9.96 -7.80
CA LEU A 15 14.63 -8.89 -8.79
C LEU A 15 14.30 -7.52 -8.16
N VAL A 16 13.14 -7.41 -7.51
CA VAL A 16 12.70 -6.16 -6.87
C VAL A 16 13.63 -5.75 -5.72
N GLY A 17 14.09 -6.69 -4.89
CA GLY A 17 15.03 -6.39 -3.81
C GLY A 17 16.37 -5.84 -4.30
N ARG A 18 16.92 -6.40 -5.38
CA ARG A 18 18.14 -5.89 -6.03
C ARG A 18 17.91 -4.53 -6.69
N PHE A 19 16.79 -4.35 -7.38
CA PHE A 19 16.40 -3.04 -7.92
C PHE A 19 16.39 -1.97 -6.83
N LEU A 20 15.78 -2.25 -5.67
CA LEU A 20 15.74 -1.28 -4.56
C LEU A 20 17.12 -0.98 -3.98
N THR A 21 17.95 -2.00 -3.85
CA THR A 21 19.31 -1.87 -3.31
C THR A 21 20.20 -1.07 -4.26
N ASP A 22 20.21 -1.42 -5.54
CA ASP A 22 21.13 -0.84 -6.52
C ASP A 22 20.69 0.55 -6.95
N VAL A 23 19.38 0.81 -7.08
CA VAL A 23 18.88 2.13 -7.52
C VAL A 23 18.77 3.10 -6.35
N PHE A 24 18.05 2.73 -5.28
CA PHE A 24 17.77 3.64 -4.17
C PHE A 24 18.84 3.53 -3.08
N GLY A 25 19.20 2.32 -2.67
CA GLY A 25 20.22 2.10 -1.62
C GLY A 25 21.59 2.64 -2.01
N ALA A 26 22.04 2.37 -3.23
CA ALA A 26 23.30 2.88 -3.77
C ALA A 26 23.17 4.25 -4.46
N ARG A 27 21.97 4.84 -4.46
CA ARG A 27 21.67 6.13 -5.12
C ARG A 27 22.16 6.19 -6.57
N ASN A 28 21.93 5.12 -7.34
CA ASN A 28 22.38 4.97 -8.71
C ASN A 28 21.20 4.91 -9.68
N ALA A 29 20.79 6.07 -10.20
CA ALA A 29 19.71 6.16 -11.18
C ALA A 29 20.02 5.42 -12.49
N ASP A 30 21.28 5.25 -12.86
CA ASP A 30 21.66 4.57 -14.11
C ASP A 30 21.37 3.06 -14.06
N ALA A 31 21.35 2.47 -12.85
CA ALA A 31 21.01 1.06 -12.65
C ALA A 31 19.54 0.74 -13.01
N VAL A 32 18.66 1.74 -13.18
CA VAL A 32 17.27 1.51 -13.62
C VAL A 32 17.20 0.68 -14.91
N ALA A 33 18.12 0.89 -15.85
CA ALA A 33 18.14 0.21 -17.15
C ALA A 33 18.34 -1.32 -17.03
N ASP A 34 18.94 -1.79 -15.94
CA ASP A 34 19.20 -3.20 -15.67
C ASP A 34 17.97 -3.96 -15.16
N TYR A 35 17.03 -3.24 -14.53
CA TYR A 35 15.90 -3.82 -13.81
C TYR A 35 14.54 -3.54 -14.46
N VAL A 36 14.42 -2.42 -15.17
CA VAL A 36 13.14 -1.87 -15.60
C VAL A 36 12.94 -2.07 -17.10
N ALA A 37 11.70 -2.39 -17.50
CA ALA A 37 11.33 -2.53 -18.89
C ALA A 37 11.31 -1.15 -19.57
N PRO A 38 11.79 -1.02 -20.82
CA PRO A 38 11.81 0.27 -21.52
C PRO A 38 10.44 0.95 -21.58
N ASP A 39 9.36 0.17 -21.65
CA ASP A 39 7.96 0.57 -21.71
C ASP A 39 7.26 0.54 -20.34
N LEU A 40 7.98 0.79 -19.25
CA LEU A 40 7.43 0.87 -17.89
C LEU A 40 6.15 1.72 -17.84
N VAL A 41 5.08 1.15 -17.29
CA VAL A 41 3.86 1.89 -16.95
C VAL A 41 3.87 2.28 -15.47
N GLN A 42 3.66 3.56 -15.20
CA GLN A 42 3.59 4.13 -13.85
C GLN A 42 2.16 4.54 -13.52
N HIS A 43 1.69 4.08 -12.36
CA HIS A 43 0.39 4.49 -11.82
C HIS A 43 0.51 5.55 -10.72
N GLY A 44 1.75 5.94 -10.38
CA GLY A 44 2.02 7.02 -9.43
C GLY A 44 1.86 8.38 -10.09
N ALA A 45 1.20 9.31 -9.40
CA ALA A 45 1.04 10.66 -9.92
C ALA A 45 2.40 11.37 -10.06
N ASP A 46 2.54 12.17 -11.13
CA ASP A 46 3.74 12.93 -11.49
C ASP A 46 5.02 12.10 -11.78
N VAL A 47 4.88 10.78 -11.93
CA VAL A 47 5.98 9.90 -12.37
C VAL A 47 5.77 9.52 -13.84
N PRO A 48 6.73 9.81 -14.74
CA PRO A 48 6.56 9.53 -16.17
C PRO A 48 6.71 8.05 -16.49
N ASP A 49 5.96 7.58 -17.48
CA ASP A 49 6.14 6.28 -18.11
C ASP A 49 7.51 6.16 -18.79
N GLY A 50 7.98 4.91 -18.91
CA GLY A 50 9.22 4.53 -19.57
C GLY A 50 10.44 4.58 -18.64
N ALA A 51 11.31 3.56 -18.77
CA ALA A 51 12.49 3.40 -17.91
C ALA A 51 13.42 4.61 -17.93
N GLN A 52 13.64 5.21 -19.11
CA GLN A 52 14.54 6.35 -19.25
C GLN A 52 14.00 7.59 -18.53
N ALA A 53 12.72 7.92 -18.71
CA ALA A 53 12.12 9.08 -18.07
C ALA A 53 12.07 8.91 -16.55
N PHE A 54 11.84 7.68 -16.08
CA PHE A 54 11.93 7.35 -14.67
C PHE A 54 13.36 7.50 -14.11
N ALA A 55 14.38 7.00 -14.83
CA ALA A 55 15.77 7.20 -14.44
C ALA A 55 16.16 8.68 -14.38
N ASP A 56 15.69 9.49 -15.33
CA ASP A 56 15.95 10.93 -15.36
C ASP A 56 15.24 11.69 -14.22
N LEU A 57 14.07 11.24 -13.79
CA LEU A 57 13.42 11.73 -12.57
C LEU A 57 14.26 11.37 -11.34
N LEU A 58 14.61 10.10 -11.17
CA LEU A 58 15.40 9.65 -10.02
C LEU A 58 16.76 10.34 -9.94
N ARG A 59 17.43 10.57 -11.08
CA ARG A 59 18.71 11.31 -11.10
C ARG A 59 18.53 12.72 -10.52
N ARG A 60 17.45 13.42 -10.91
CA ARG A 60 17.14 14.77 -10.37
C ARG A 60 16.85 14.73 -8.87
N ASP A 61 16.09 13.75 -8.40
CA ASP A 61 15.72 13.66 -6.99
C ASP A 61 16.91 13.23 -6.10
N LEU A 62 17.74 12.31 -6.60
CA LEU A 62 18.97 11.89 -5.92
C LEU A 62 20.04 12.99 -5.92
N ASP A 63 20.14 13.82 -6.97
CA ASP A 63 21.13 14.91 -7.06
C ASP A 63 20.78 16.11 -6.18
N ARG A 64 19.49 16.38 -5.93
CA ARG A 64 19.05 17.50 -5.07
C ARG A 64 19.44 17.33 -3.59
N GLY A 65 19.89 16.14 -3.19
CA GLY A 65 20.25 15.84 -1.82
C GLY A 65 19.05 15.83 -0.85
N PRO A 66 19.27 15.48 0.43
CA PRO A 66 18.21 15.27 1.43
C PRO A 66 17.38 16.51 1.82
N ALA A 67 17.67 17.68 1.24
CA ALA A 67 17.11 18.98 1.62
C ALA A 67 15.98 19.48 0.70
N ALA A 68 15.75 18.87 -0.46
CA ALA A 68 14.70 19.30 -1.38
C ALA A 68 13.39 18.50 -1.27
N ASP A 69 13.46 17.29 -0.73
CA ASP A 69 12.28 16.57 -0.26
C ASP A 69 12.07 16.88 1.22
N HIS A 70 10.82 17.02 1.62
CA HIS A 70 10.40 17.27 2.99
C HIS A 70 10.85 16.15 3.96
N GLY A 71 12.14 16.13 4.34
CA GLY A 71 12.62 15.50 5.58
C GLY A 71 13.40 14.19 5.50
N ALA A 72 14.07 13.85 4.40
CA ALA A 72 14.88 12.62 4.34
C ALA A 72 16.36 12.86 4.68
N ALA A 73 16.70 13.18 5.94
CA ALA A 73 18.10 13.26 6.39
C ALA A 73 18.79 11.88 6.38
N ASP A 74 19.89 11.77 5.64
CA ASP A 74 20.97 10.74 5.74
C ASP A 74 20.57 9.31 6.12
N ALA A 75 19.55 8.74 5.48
CA ALA A 75 19.37 7.29 5.49
C ALA A 75 20.30 6.68 4.42
N SER A 76 21.59 6.64 4.71
CA SER A 76 22.56 5.90 3.91
C SER A 76 22.45 4.40 4.23
N GLY A 77 21.50 3.72 3.58
CA GLY A 77 21.30 2.28 3.66
C GLY A 77 19.94 1.82 3.08
N PRO A 78 19.79 0.54 2.68
CA PRO A 78 18.51 0.02 2.24
C PRO A 78 17.50 0.05 3.39
N LEU A 79 16.29 0.55 3.13
CA LEU A 79 15.19 0.48 4.09
C LEU A 79 14.74 -0.97 4.19
N ASP A 80 14.83 -1.53 5.40
CA ASP A 80 14.28 -2.86 5.65
C ASP A 80 12.76 -2.82 5.49
N PRO A 81 12.17 -3.66 4.63
CA PRO A 81 10.73 -3.73 4.50
C PRO A 81 10.09 -4.33 5.74
N VAL A 82 8.85 -3.92 6.02
CA VAL A 82 7.97 -4.59 6.98
C VAL A 82 7.72 -6.02 6.48
N PHE A 83 7.37 -6.16 5.21
CA PHE A 83 7.30 -7.45 4.52
C PHE A 83 7.42 -7.26 3.01
N VAL A 84 7.72 -8.37 2.32
CA VAL A 84 7.65 -8.48 0.86
C VAL A 84 6.85 -9.74 0.52
N ILE A 85 5.79 -9.57 -0.26
CA ILE A 85 4.98 -10.68 -0.78
C ILE A 85 5.04 -10.70 -2.31
N GLY A 86 4.93 -11.89 -2.89
CA GLY A 86 4.89 -12.09 -4.33
C GLY A 86 3.83 -13.13 -4.70
N GLU A 87 3.11 -12.85 -5.76
CA GLU A 87 2.08 -13.74 -6.29
C GLU A 87 2.06 -13.63 -7.81
N ASN A 88 2.23 -14.77 -8.50
CA ASN A 88 2.36 -14.81 -9.95
C ASN A 88 3.45 -13.83 -10.45
N ASP A 89 3.07 -12.84 -11.24
CA ASP A 89 3.93 -11.79 -11.78
C ASP A 89 3.98 -10.51 -10.94
N LEU A 90 3.29 -10.47 -9.79
CA LEU A 90 3.25 -9.32 -8.90
C LEU A 90 4.18 -9.49 -7.70
N VAL A 91 4.80 -8.38 -7.29
CA VAL A 91 5.53 -8.26 -6.02
C VAL A 91 5.06 -7.00 -5.31
N CYS A 92 4.59 -7.14 -4.07
CA CYS A 92 4.23 -6.02 -3.23
C CYS A 92 5.21 -5.89 -2.06
N ILE A 93 5.66 -4.67 -1.80
CA ILE A 93 6.53 -4.33 -0.68
C ILE A 93 5.84 -3.31 0.22
N CYS A 94 5.97 -3.51 1.53
CA CYS A 94 5.51 -2.58 2.56
C CYS A 94 6.72 -2.07 3.34
N HIS A 95 6.83 -0.75 3.51
CA HIS A 95 7.83 -0.10 4.35
C HIS A 95 7.15 0.72 5.44
N TYR A 96 7.77 0.78 6.62
CA TYR A 96 7.37 1.71 7.66
C TYR A 96 7.99 3.08 7.39
N MET A 97 7.17 4.13 7.34
CA MET A 97 7.56 5.49 6.94
C MET A 97 6.78 6.53 7.78
N PRO A 98 7.12 6.73 9.07
CA PRO A 98 6.35 7.56 9.97
C PRO A 98 6.16 8.98 9.41
N GLN A 99 5.00 9.56 9.64
CA GLN A 99 4.59 10.86 9.09
C GLN A 99 4.38 11.89 10.20
N PRO A 100 4.64 13.20 9.97
CA PRO A 100 4.31 14.25 10.93
C PRO A 100 2.83 14.22 11.32
N ASP A 101 2.53 14.31 12.62
CA ASP A 101 1.14 14.35 13.08
C ASP A 101 0.57 15.77 12.91
N PRO A 102 -0.46 15.98 12.06
CA PRO A 102 -1.07 17.29 11.86
C PRO A 102 -1.73 17.85 13.13
N ASP A 103 -2.13 17.00 14.08
CA ASP A 103 -2.79 17.43 15.32
C ASP A 103 -1.82 17.59 16.49
N SER A 104 -0.55 17.19 16.32
CA SER A 104 0.45 17.17 17.40
C SER A 104 1.83 17.56 16.87
N PRO A 105 2.11 18.87 16.76
CA PRO A 105 3.40 19.36 16.26
C PRO A 105 4.60 18.74 16.97
N GLY A 106 5.56 18.24 16.19
CA GLY A 106 6.76 17.56 16.70
C GLY A 106 6.55 16.08 17.07
N ARG A 107 5.34 15.54 16.88
CA ARG A 107 5.07 14.09 16.94
C ARG A 107 4.91 13.53 15.53
N THR A 108 5.04 12.22 15.43
CA THR A 108 4.75 11.45 14.22
C THR A 108 3.68 10.41 14.51
N PHE A 109 2.97 9.98 13.47
CA PHE A 109 2.11 8.81 13.50
C PHE A 109 2.69 7.69 12.60
N ASP A 110 2.30 6.46 12.89
CA ASP A 110 2.73 5.28 12.14
C ASP A 110 2.04 5.27 10.76
N TYR A 111 2.84 5.19 9.69
CA TYR A 111 2.39 5.13 8.30
C TYR A 111 3.17 4.07 7.54
N TYR A 112 2.49 3.37 6.64
CA TYR A 112 3.07 2.27 5.87
C TYR A 112 2.96 2.56 4.37
N ALA A 113 4.12 2.69 3.72
CA ALA A 113 4.19 2.93 2.29
C ALA A 113 4.21 1.61 1.53
N PHE A 114 3.36 1.49 0.51
CA PHE A 114 3.25 0.30 -0.33
C PHE A 114 3.72 0.60 -1.74
N THR A 115 4.32 -0.41 -2.38
CA THR A 115 4.49 -0.39 -3.82
C THR A 115 4.32 -1.79 -4.37
N THR A 116 3.43 -1.93 -5.34
CA THR A 116 3.30 -3.16 -6.12
C THR A 116 4.03 -2.99 -7.45
N TYR A 117 4.73 -4.04 -7.88
CA TYR A 117 5.44 -4.12 -9.14
C TYR A 117 4.88 -5.29 -9.95
N ARG A 118 4.70 -5.13 -11.25
CA ARG A 118 4.51 -6.24 -12.19
C ARG A 118 5.83 -6.57 -12.87
N ILE A 119 6.16 -7.86 -12.92
CA ILE A 119 7.35 -8.38 -13.56
C ILE A 119 6.97 -9.06 -14.87
N ARG A 120 7.55 -8.60 -15.98
CA ARG A 120 7.40 -9.20 -17.30
C ARG A 120 8.78 -9.41 -17.91
N ASP A 121 9.04 -10.61 -18.41
CA ASP A 121 10.31 -10.98 -19.06
C ASP A 121 11.56 -10.66 -18.20
N GLY A 122 11.44 -10.88 -16.88
CA GLY A 122 12.53 -10.63 -15.92
C GLY A 122 12.79 -9.16 -15.64
N ARG A 123 11.87 -8.25 -16.01
CA ARG A 123 11.97 -6.81 -15.76
C ARG A 123 10.72 -6.25 -15.09
N ILE A 124 10.87 -5.16 -14.35
CA ILE A 124 9.75 -4.38 -13.81
C ILE A 124 9.08 -3.65 -14.97
N ALA A 125 7.84 -4.03 -15.28
CA ALA A 125 7.08 -3.49 -16.41
C ALA A 125 5.95 -2.55 -15.97
N GLU A 126 5.50 -2.63 -14.72
CA GLU A 126 4.42 -1.79 -14.19
C GLU A 126 4.63 -1.54 -12.70
N ARG A 127 4.22 -0.37 -12.22
CA ARG A 127 4.39 0.02 -10.81
C ARG A 127 3.20 0.82 -10.28
N TRP A 128 2.67 0.40 -9.13
CA TRP A 128 1.59 1.06 -8.39
C TRP A 128 2.05 1.44 -7.00
N PRO A 129 2.45 2.69 -6.77
CA PRO A 129 2.92 3.08 -5.46
C PRO A 129 1.84 3.85 -4.67
N SER A 130 1.88 3.82 -3.35
CA SER A 130 0.90 4.50 -2.48
C SER A 130 1.18 6.00 -2.28
N HIS A 131 1.75 6.69 -3.29
CA HIS A 131 2.16 8.10 -3.15
C HIS A 131 0.95 9.03 -3.09
N ASN A 132 0.96 9.92 -2.11
CA ASN A 132 0.01 11.01 -1.97
C ASN A 132 0.75 12.34 -2.21
N LYS A 133 0.24 13.22 -3.08
CA LYS A 133 0.92 14.48 -3.43
C LYS A 133 0.98 15.48 -2.27
N ILE A 134 0.03 15.42 -1.33
CA ILE A 134 -0.10 16.34 -0.21
C ILE A 134 0.76 15.87 0.98
N ALA A 135 0.82 14.56 1.19
CA ALA A 135 1.59 13.94 2.27
C ALA A 135 2.51 12.84 1.70
N PRO A 136 3.61 13.22 1.03
CA PRO A 136 4.54 12.24 0.47
C PRO A 136 5.23 11.43 1.58
N PRO A 137 5.54 10.14 1.33
CA PRO A 137 6.25 9.32 2.31
C PRO A 137 7.60 9.92 2.73
N GLN A 138 7.96 9.78 4.00
CA GLN A 138 9.21 10.28 4.58
C GLN A 138 10.04 9.11 5.09
N LEU A 139 11.35 9.18 4.88
CA LEU A 139 12.25 8.16 5.40
C LEU A 139 12.23 8.19 6.94
N PRO A 140 12.23 7.02 7.61
CA PRO A 140 12.43 6.96 9.05
C PRO A 140 13.74 7.63 9.46
N ALA A 141 13.75 8.30 10.61
CA ALA A 141 14.96 8.87 11.18
C ALA A 141 15.99 7.76 11.51
N PRO A 142 17.31 8.05 11.43
CA PRO A 142 18.35 7.10 11.83
C PRO A 142 18.10 6.50 13.22
N GLY A 143 18.26 5.19 13.35
CA GLY A 143 18.03 4.46 14.62
C GLY A 143 16.56 4.13 14.91
N THR A 144 15.63 4.45 14.00
CA THR A 144 14.25 3.95 14.09
C THR A 144 14.25 2.42 14.09
N PRO A 145 13.62 1.76 15.08
CA PRO A 145 13.56 0.30 15.11
C PRO A 145 12.90 -0.28 13.87
N THR A 146 13.44 -1.39 13.37
CA THR A 146 12.80 -2.13 12.29
C THR A 146 11.42 -2.62 12.71
N ARG A 147 10.48 -2.56 11.78
CA ARG A 147 9.12 -3.11 11.91
C ARG A 147 8.96 -4.39 11.08
N ALA A 148 10.07 -5.00 10.66
CA ALA A 148 10.07 -6.23 9.87
C ALA A 148 9.27 -7.34 10.55
N THR A 149 8.48 -8.05 9.75
CA THR A 149 7.71 -9.21 10.17
C THR A 149 7.92 -10.37 9.21
N THR A 150 7.64 -11.58 9.68
CA THR A 150 7.76 -12.78 8.85
C THR A 150 6.43 -13.06 8.15
N VAL A 151 6.49 -13.29 6.84
CA VAL A 151 5.38 -13.87 6.07
C VAL A 151 5.38 -15.36 6.34
N SER A 152 4.35 -15.85 7.04
CA SER A 152 4.27 -17.26 7.42
C SER A 152 3.47 -18.01 6.37
N SER A 153 4.00 -19.13 5.90
CA SER A 153 3.29 -20.03 4.99
C SER A 153 3.13 -21.41 5.61
N SER A 154 1.96 -22.01 5.39
CA SER A 154 1.67 -23.40 5.70
C SER A 154 1.20 -24.10 4.42
N PRO A 155 1.46 -25.40 4.23
CA PRO A 155 0.84 -26.18 3.15
C PRO A 155 -0.69 -26.14 3.17
N SER A 156 -1.30 -25.80 4.31
CA SER A 156 -2.75 -25.65 4.49
C SER A 156 -3.27 -24.22 4.24
N THR A 157 -2.40 -23.28 3.89
CA THR A 157 -2.81 -21.90 3.59
C THR A 157 -3.62 -21.87 2.29
N ASP A 158 -4.87 -21.43 2.37
CA ASP A 158 -5.73 -21.21 1.21
C ASP A 158 -5.68 -19.72 0.82
N ILE A 159 -4.88 -19.41 -0.19
CA ILE A 159 -4.66 -18.03 -0.67
C ILE A 159 -5.96 -17.40 -1.19
N GLU A 160 -6.79 -18.17 -1.91
CA GLU A 160 -8.03 -17.64 -2.49
C GLU A 160 -9.09 -17.42 -1.41
N ALA A 161 -9.17 -18.30 -0.40
CA ALA A 161 -10.01 -18.07 0.76
C ALA A 161 -9.57 -16.84 1.56
N ASN A 162 -8.27 -16.61 1.74
CA ASN A 162 -7.74 -15.43 2.41
C ASN A 162 -8.09 -14.14 1.66
N LYS A 163 -7.94 -14.13 0.33
CA LYS A 163 -8.36 -13.00 -0.50
C LYS A 163 -9.85 -12.74 -0.43
N ARG A 164 -10.66 -13.80 -0.51
CA ARG A 164 -12.12 -13.70 -0.38
C ARG A 164 -12.52 -13.13 0.97
N LEU A 165 -11.88 -13.55 2.06
CA LEU A 165 -12.11 -13.00 3.40
C LEU A 165 -11.91 -11.49 3.43
N VAL A 166 -10.82 -10.98 2.84
CA VAL A 166 -10.55 -9.53 2.78
C VAL A 166 -11.60 -8.81 1.92
N VAL A 167 -11.95 -9.33 0.74
CA VAL A 167 -12.98 -8.72 -0.12
C VAL A 167 -14.36 -8.71 0.57
N ASP A 168 -14.75 -9.81 1.20
CA ASP A 168 -16.01 -9.92 1.93
C ASP A 168 -16.02 -9.04 3.17
N PHE A 169 -14.88 -8.82 3.83
CA PHE A 169 -14.76 -7.86 4.92
C PHE A 169 -15.15 -6.45 4.46
N TYR A 170 -14.64 -5.95 3.33
CA TYR A 170 -15.06 -4.63 2.82
C TYR A 170 -16.54 -4.60 2.45
N ARG A 171 -17.05 -5.62 1.76
CA ARG A 171 -18.47 -5.71 1.37
C ARG A 171 -19.41 -5.72 2.57
N CYS A 172 -19.11 -6.53 3.58
CA CYS A 172 -20.00 -6.79 4.70
C CYS A 172 -19.84 -5.80 5.85
N VAL A 173 -18.72 -5.09 5.95
CA VAL A 173 -18.49 -4.09 7.01
C VAL A 173 -18.65 -2.68 6.47
N PHE A 174 -17.92 -2.30 5.42
CA PHE A 174 -17.90 -0.92 4.94
C PHE A 174 -19.01 -0.63 3.93
N ASP A 175 -19.19 -1.47 2.90
CA ASP A 175 -20.24 -1.24 1.90
C ASP A 175 -21.64 -1.47 2.47
N ALA A 176 -21.78 -2.48 3.33
CA ALA A 176 -23.00 -2.73 4.10
C ALA A 176 -23.16 -1.80 5.31
N GLN A 177 -22.16 -0.97 5.62
CA GLN A 177 -22.19 -0.01 6.72
C GLN A 177 -22.54 -0.67 8.08
N ASN A 178 -22.04 -1.89 8.29
CA ASN A 178 -22.48 -2.77 9.37
C ASN A 178 -21.35 -2.95 10.40
N PRO A 179 -21.36 -2.19 11.51
CA PRO A 179 -20.36 -2.37 12.57
C PRO A 179 -20.46 -3.74 13.25
N ASP A 180 -21.65 -4.34 13.32
CA ASP A 180 -21.84 -5.63 14.00
C ASP A 180 -21.23 -6.81 13.22
N ALA A 181 -20.96 -6.64 11.92
CA ALA A 181 -20.29 -7.64 11.09
C ALA A 181 -18.78 -7.73 11.35
N VAL A 182 -18.15 -6.73 11.99
CA VAL A 182 -16.69 -6.71 12.20
C VAL A 182 -16.21 -7.99 12.91
N LYS A 183 -16.95 -8.48 13.90
CA LYS A 183 -16.60 -9.71 14.66
C LYS A 183 -16.58 -10.99 13.83
N ASP A 184 -17.25 -11.00 12.68
CA ASP A 184 -17.29 -12.16 11.79
C ASP A 184 -15.99 -12.26 10.96
N PHE A 185 -15.24 -11.15 10.83
CA PHE A 185 -14.02 -11.07 10.04
C PHE A 185 -12.77 -10.84 10.88
N VAL A 186 -12.87 -10.09 11.98
CA VAL A 186 -11.71 -9.59 12.74
C VAL A 186 -11.60 -10.30 14.08
N SER A 187 -10.40 -10.79 14.40
CA SER A 187 -10.16 -11.49 15.67
C SER A 187 -10.18 -10.53 16.87
N GLU A 188 -10.40 -11.09 18.06
CA GLU A 188 -10.37 -10.30 19.30
C GLU A 188 -8.99 -9.73 19.62
N ASP A 189 -7.94 -10.43 19.24
CA ASP A 189 -6.54 -10.04 19.43
C ASP A 189 -5.96 -9.27 18.22
N TYR A 190 -6.82 -8.68 17.39
CA TYR A 190 -6.44 -7.91 16.23
C TYR A 190 -5.47 -6.76 16.56
N LEU A 191 -4.32 -6.77 15.92
CA LEU A 191 -3.29 -5.74 16.05
C LEU A 191 -3.44 -4.68 14.95
N GLN A 192 -3.82 -3.47 15.36
CA GLN A 192 -3.89 -2.30 14.50
C GLN A 192 -2.56 -1.55 14.53
N HIS A 193 -1.81 -1.53 13.43
CA HIS A 193 -0.56 -0.74 13.34
C HIS A 193 -0.79 0.72 12.98
N VAL A 194 -1.97 1.07 12.46
CA VAL A 194 -2.27 2.44 12.06
C VAL A 194 -2.67 3.25 13.29
N SER A 195 -1.70 3.93 13.88
CA SER A 195 -1.83 4.52 15.22
C SER A 195 -2.88 5.62 15.37
N HIS A 196 -3.35 6.18 14.24
CA HIS A 196 -4.41 7.19 14.22
C HIS A 196 -5.82 6.62 14.04
N TYR A 197 -5.96 5.31 13.85
CA TYR A 197 -7.25 4.62 13.96
C TYR A 197 -7.43 4.02 15.36
N PRO A 198 -8.68 3.89 15.85
CA PRO A 198 -8.95 3.22 17.12
C PRO A 198 -8.36 1.80 17.15
N PRO A 199 -7.72 1.38 18.26
CA PRO A 199 -7.06 0.09 18.35
C PRO A 199 -8.06 -1.06 18.51
N GLY A 200 -7.65 -2.25 18.04
CA GLY A 200 -8.37 -3.49 18.26
C GLY A 200 -9.73 -3.57 17.56
N ARG A 201 -10.39 -4.73 17.70
CA ARG A 201 -11.69 -5.00 17.09
C ARG A 201 -12.77 -4.01 17.52
N ALA A 202 -12.88 -3.76 18.82
CA ALA A 202 -13.88 -2.84 19.37
C ALA A 202 -13.70 -1.40 18.87
N GLY A 203 -12.44 -0.97 18.68
CA GLY A 203 -12.14 0.33 18.10
C GLY A 203 -12.61 0.42 16.63
N LEU A 204 -12.40 -0.64 15.85
CA LEU A 204 -12.88 -0.71 14.48
C LEU A 204 -14.42 -0.72 14.40
N GLU A 205 -15.11 -1.44 15.27
CA GLU A 205 -16.57 -1.41 15.37
C GLU A 205 -17.10 0.01 15.62
N GLU A 206 -16.49 0.73 16.56
CA GLU A 206 -16.87 2.11 16.86
C GLU A 206 -16.53 3.07 15.72
N PHE A 207 -15.41 2.84 15.03
CA PHE A 207 -15.07 3.60 13.82
C PHE A 207 -16.13 3.42 12.73
N VAL A 208 -16.54 2.19 12.44
CA VAL A 208 -17.60 1.92 11.44
C VAL A 208 -18.92 2.56 11.86
N ARG A 209 -19.30 2.42 13.14
CA ARG A 209 -20.53 3.02 13.69
C ARG A 209 -20.55 4.54 13.58
N SER A 210 -19.45 5.21 13.93
CA SER A 210 -19.34 6.66 13.85
C SER A 210 -19.28 7.15 12.39
N ARG A 211 -18.71 6.36 11.48
CA ARG A 211 -18.59 6.69 10.07
C ARG A 211 -19.90 6.54 9.29
N PHE A 212 -20.76 5.62 9.72
CA PHE A 212 -22.04 5.30 9.08
C PHE A 212 -23.18 5.24 10.11
N PRO A 213 -23.63 6.39 10.64
CA PRO A 213 -24.65 6.43 11.69
C PRO A 213 -26.02 5.92 11.23
N ASP A 214 -26.28 5.92 9.91
CA ASP A 214 -27.54 5.49 9.30
C ASP A 214 -27.50 4.02 8.80
N GLY A 215 -26.37 3.32 8.99
CA GLY A 215 -26.26 1.90 8.68
C GLY A 215 -27.01 1.00 9.68
N PRO A 216 -27.09 -0.32 9.41
CA PRO A 216 -26.57 -1.01 8.24
C PRO A 216 -27.51 -0.95 7.02
N VAL A 217 -26.95 -1.19 5.85
CA VAL A 217 -27.68 -1.45 4.59
C VAL A 217 -27.39 -2.89 4.12
N PRO A 218 -28.21 -3.48 3.23
CA PRO A 218 -27.91 -4.80 2.69
C PRO A 218 -26.54 -4.84 2.00
N ALA A 219 -25.73 -5.84 2.35
CA ALA A 219 -24.43 -6.02 1.72
C ALA A 219 -24.59 -6.25 0.20
N PRO A 220 -23.81 -5.55 -0.65
CA PRO A 220 -23.89 -5.76 -2.08
C PRO A 220 -23.31 -7.12 -2.48
N ALA A 221 -23.72 -7.61 -3.65
CA ALA A 221 -23.21 -8.87 -4.20
C ALA A 221 -21.72 -8.81 -4.56
N GLU A 222 -21.23 -7.62 -4.91
CA GLU A 222 -19.85 -7.32 -5.27
C GLU A 222 -19.41 -6.04 -4.55
N PRO A 223 -18.10 -5.82 -4.31
CA PRO A 223 -17.64 -4.61 -3.63
C PRO A 223 -17.98 -3.35 -4.44
N LEU A 224 -18.41 -2.27 -3.76
CA LEU A 224 -18.74 -1.00 -4.41
C LEU A 224 -17.51 -0.36 -5.07
N VAL A 225 -16.34 -0.59 -4.48
CA VAL A 225 -15.03 -0.26 -5.06
C VAL A 225 -14.24 -1.56 -5.21
N PRO A 226 -14.24 -2.19 -6.39
CA PRO A 226 -13.42 -3.37 -6.63
C PRO A 226 -11.94 -3.06 -6.44
N PRO A 227 -11.16 -3.99 -5.86
CA PRO A 227 -9.71 -3.84 -5.78
C PRO A 227 -9.10 -3.64 -7.17
N ALA A 228 -8.26 -2.63 -7.32
CA ALA A 228 -7.39 -2.50 -8.47
C ALA A 228 -6.29 -3.57 -8.45
N LEU A 229 -5.83 -3.94 -7.25
CA LEU A 229 -4.89 -5.03 -7.01
C LEU A 229 -5.28 -5.82 -5.77
N ILE A 230 -5.04 -7.12 -5.81
CA ILE A 230 -5.03 -7.98 -4.63
C ILE A 230 -3.89 -8.98 -4.78
N VAL A 231 -3.00 -9.03 -3.80
CA VAL A 231 -1.79 -9.88 -3.79
C VAL A 231 -1.74 -10.60 -2.46
N ALA A 232 -1.49 -11.90 -2.46
CA ALA A 232 -1.39 -12.66 -1.23
C ALA A 232 -0.24 -13.68 -1.27
N GLU A 233 0.49 -13.77 -0.18
CA GLU A 233 1.51 -14.81 0.04
C GLU A 233 1.47 -15.23 1.50
N GLY A 234 1.38 -16.54 1.73
CA GLY A 234 1.26 -17.07 3.09
C GLY A 234 0.05 -16.49 3.81
N ASP A 235 0.29 -15.95 5.00
CA ASP A 235 -0.73 -15.37 5.87
C ASP A 235 -0.97 -13.87 5.63
N ILE A 236 -0.34 -13.23 4.64
CA ILE A 236 -0.55 -11.81 4.34
C ILE A 236 -1.33 -11.64 3.04
N VAL A 237 -2.37 -10.80 3.10
CA VAL A 237 -3.13 -10.31 1.94
C VAL A 237 -2.98 -8.80 1.87
N VAL A 238 -2.59 -8.29 0.71
CA VAL A 238 -2.57 -6.86 0.39
C VAL A 238 -3.66 -6.57 -0.62
N VAL A 239 -4.45 -5.54 -0.38
CA VAL A 239 -5.50 -5.04 -1.28
C VAL A 239 -5.22 -3.57 -1.58
N ALA A 240 -5.45 -3.15 -2.84
CA ALA A 240 -5.33 -1.76 -3.24
C ALA A 240 -6.58 -1.30 -3.99
N GLY A 241 -7.16 -0.17 -3.56
CA GLY A 241 -8.26 0.51 -4.25
C GLY A 241 -7.77 1.78 -4.97
N LEU A 242 -8.28 2.05 -6.17
CA LEU A 242 -8.06 3.32 -6.87
C LEU A 242 -9.09 4.35 -6.39
N LEU A 243 -8.65 5.37 -5.66
CA LEU A 243 -9.47 6.46 -5.13
C LEU A 243 -8.91 7.80 -5.60
N PRO A 244 -9.30 8.30 -6.79
CA PRO A 244 -8.78 9.56 -7.33
C PRO A 244 -8.92 10.73 -6.34
N GLN A 245 -7.88 11.56 -6.21
CA GLN A 245 -7.85 12.71 -5.30
C GLN A 245 -7.72 14.02 -6.07
N ALA A 246 -8.19 15.12 -5.49
CA ALA A 246 -8.08 16.44 -6.10
C ALA A 246 -6.62 16.89 -6.23
N GLU A 247 -6.28 17.50 -7.36
CA GLU A 247 -4.98 18.12 -7.58
C GLU A 247 -4.75 19.26 -6.56
N PRO A 248 -3.56 19.33 -5.91
CA PRO A 248 -3.24 20.38 -4.94
C PRO A 248 -3.13 21.79 -5.54
N ASP A 249 -3.11 21.91 -6.87
CA ASP A 249 -2.97 23.18 -7.60
C ASP A 249 -4.27 24.00 -7.64
N GLY A 250 -5.37 23.46 -7.10
CA GLY A 250 -6.68 24.11 -7.08
C GLY A 250 -7.40 24.12 -8.43
N SER A 251 -6.90 23.39 -9.44
CA SER A 251 -7.53 23.27 -10.76
C SER A 251 -8.87 22.53 -10.74
N GLY A 252 -9.11 21.72 -9.71
CA GLY A 252 -10.25 20.81 -9.61
C GLY A 252 -10.07 19.52 -10.43
N ALA A 253 -8.92 19.33 -11.09
CA ALA A 253 -8.58 18.04 -11.70
C ALA A 253 -8.35 16.97 -10.63
N LEU A 254 -8.41 15.69 -11.05
CA LEU A 254 -8.14 14.55 -10.17
C LEU A 254 -6.88 13.81 -10.63
N TYR A 255 -6.10 13.30 -9.68
CA TYR A 255 -4.99 12.39 -9.93
C TYR A 255 -5.29 10.99 -9.36
N PRO A 256 -4.73 9.92 -9.96
CA PRO A 256 -4.90 8.56 -9.45
C PRO A 256 -4.16 8.38 -8.12
N TYR A 257 -4.86 7.87 -7.10
CA TYR A 257 -4.27 7.54 -5.81
C TYR A 257 -4.69 6.12 -5.41
N TYR A 258 -3.69 5.27 -5.16
CA TYR A 258 -3.90 3.89 -4.76
C TYR A 258 -3.77 3.78 -3.25
N VAL A 259 -4.89 3.45 -2.61
CA VAL A 259 -4.96 3.22 -1.17
C VAL A 259 -4.76 1.75 -0.91
N TYR A 260 -3.77 1.44 -0.08
CA TYR A 260 -3.39 0.09 0.25
C TYR A 260 -3.76 -0.24 1.68
N ASP A 261 -4.28 -1.44 1.88
CA ASP A 261 -4.39 -2.08 3.18
C ASP A 261 -3.79 -3.47 3.09
N ALA A 262 -3.16 -3.90 4.18
CA ALA A 262 -2.62 -5.24 4.31
C ALA A 262 -3.15 -5.86 5.59
N TYR A 263 -3.51 -7.14 5.49
CA TYR A 263 -4.03 -7.90 6.60
C TYR A 263 -3.24 -9.19 6.78
N ARG A 264 -2.94 -9.54 8.04
CA ARG A 264 -2.57 -10.91 8.38
C ARG A 264 -3.83 -11.72 8.64
N VAL A 265 -3.90 -12.92 8.09
CA VAL A 265 -5.01 -13.86 8.24
C VAL A 265 -4.58 -15.05 9.09
N ARG A 266 -5.37 -15.39 10.10
CA ARG A 266 -5.20 -16.60 10.92
C ARG A 266 -6.55 -17.16 11.29
N GLY A 267 -6.77 -18.45 11.00
CA GLY A 267 -8.02 -19.13 11.34
C GLY A 267 -9.26 -18.49 10.72
N GLN A 268 -9.18 -18.06 9.44
CA GLN A 268 -10.26 -17.34 8.73
C GLN A 268 -10.68 -16.02 9.38
N GLN A 269 -9.77 -15.37 10.12
CA GLN A 269 -9.96 -14.03 10.66
C GLN A 269 -8.76 -13.13 10.36
N LEU A 270 -9.02 -11.83 10.24
CA LEU A 270 -8.02 -10.78 10.16
C LEU A 270 -7.48 -10.52 11.58
N VAL A 271 -6.17 -10.66 11.76
CA VAL A 271 -5.52 -10.58 13.09
C VAL A 271 -4.50 -9.46 13.21
N GLU A 272 -4.13 -8.83 12.11
CA GLU A 272 -3.16 -7.73 12.08
C GLU A 272 -3.42 -6.87 10.85
N HIS A 273 -3.15 -5.57 10.93
CA HIS A 273 -3.43 -4.62 9.85
C HIS A 273 -2.39 -3.51 9.72
N TRP A 274 -2.02 -3.21 8.48
CA TRP A 274 -1.21 -2.07 8.07
C TRP A 274 -1.94 -1.31 6.96
N SER A 275 -1.85 0.01 6.95
CA SER A 275 -2.51 0.85 5.94
C SER A 275 -1.60 1.94 5.39
N GLY A 276 -1.79 2.22 4.10
CA GLY A 276 -1.22 3.36 3.39
C GLY A 276 -2.09 4.61 3.43
N ILE A 277 -3.11 4.65 4.30
CA ILE A 277 -3.89 5.85 4.59
C ILE A 277 -3.08 6.80 5.47
N THR A 278 -2.99 8.05 5.03
CA THR A 278 -2.35 9.14 5.77
C THR A 278 -3.39 9.99 6.49
N LYS A 279 -3.08 10.37 7.74
CA LYS A 279 -3.90 11.29 8.54
C LYS A 279 -3.96 12.70 7.95
N SER A 280 -2.88 13.14 7.29
CA SER A 280 -2.73 14.50 6.76
C SER A 280 -3.49 14.75 5.46
N ALA A 281 -3.80 13.69 4.73
CA ALA A 281 -4.51 13.74 3.45
C ALA A 281 -5.33 12.45 3.25
N PRO A 282 -6.35 12.21 4.10
CA PRO A 282 -7.13 10.98 4.04
C PRO A 282 -7.85 10.90 2.68
N PRO A 283 -8.02 9.68 2.13
CA PRO A 283 -8.72 9.51 0.86
C PRO A 283 -10.14 10.07 0.96
N MET A 284 -10.48 10.97 0.05
CA MET A 284 -11.85 11.42 -0.12
C MET A 284 -12.66 10.31 -0.80
N PRO A 285 -13.87 9.98 -0.31
CA PRO A 285 -14.80 9.15 -1.06
C PRO A 285 -15.05 9.77 -2.45
N PRO A 286 -15.32 8.99 -3.50
CA PRO A 286 -15.79 9.57 -4.75
C PRO A 286 -17.02 10.43 -4.43
N GLY A 287 -16.93 11.73 -4.73
CA GLY A 287 -18.06 12.64 -4.56
C GLY A 287 -19.28 12.11 -5.35
N PRO A 288 -20.51 12.55 -5.01
CA PRO A 288 -21.64 12.26 -5.89
C PRO A 288 -21.28 12.69 -7.32
N PRO A 289 -21.65 11.91 -8.35
CA PRO A 289 -21.37 12.29 -9.73
C PRO A 289 -21.82 13.73 -9.94
N ALA A 290 -20.95 14.56 -10.52
CA ALA A 290 -21.27 15.95 -10.81
C ALA A 290 -22.65 15.98 -11.47
N ALA A 291 -23.60 16.70 -10.86
CA ALA A 291 -24.92 16.85 -11.43
C ALA A 291 -24.73 17.33 -12.86
N ALA A 292 -25.16 16.51 -13.84
CA ALA A 292 -25.09 16.88 -15.23
C ALA A 292 -25.82 18.22 -15.36
N GLY A 293 -25.07 19.28 -15.64
CA GLY A 293 -25.62 20.62 -15.81
C GLY A 293 -26.72 20.57 -16.86
N THR A 294 -27.92 20.96 -16.45
CA THR A 294 -29.08 21.19 -17.33
C THR A 294 -28.88 22.42 -18.18
#